data_AF-A0A5C4TGF2-F1
#
_entry.id   AF-A0A5C4TGF2-F1
#
_cell.length_a   1.000
_cell.length_b   1.000
_cell.length_c   1.000
_cell.angle_alpha   90.00
_cell.angle_beta   90.00
_cell.angle_gamma   90.00
#
_symmetry.space_group_name_H-M   'P 1'
#
loop_
_entity.id
_entity.type
_entity.pdbx_description
1 polymer ?
#
loop_
_entity_poly.entity_id
_entity_poly.type
_entity_poly.pdbx_seq_one_letter_code
_entity_poly.pdbx_strand_id
1 'polypeptide(L)' 'MKAGEIIGITLLVVVIFLWDWPKLSRQPATLRTAFIAVTVLGWVLAVLLVFFPELPGPTQLVDTIFKPLGKTLE' A
#
# COMPACT_ATOMS: atom_id res chain seq x y z
N MET A 1 14.08 -14.28 -6.32
CA MET A 1 14.01 -14.87 -4.96
C MET A 1 13.21 -13.91 -4.10
N LYS A 2 12.14 -14.36 -3.44
CA LYS A 2 11.23 -13.49 -2.66
C LYS A 2 11.95 -12.58 -1.65
N ALA A 3 13.06 -13.07 -1.07
CA ALA A 3 13.90 -12.27 -0.16
C ALA A 3 14.54 -11.04 -0.82
N GLY A 4 14.98 -11.12 -2.08
CA GLY A 4 15.57 -9.98 -2.79
C GLY A 4 14.55 -8.87 -3.08
N GLU A 5 13.32 -9.26 -3.42
CA GLU A 5 12.20 -8.33 -3.63
C GLU A 5 11.82 -7.61 -2.33
N ILE A 6 11.71 -8.34 -1.22
CA ILE A 6 11.40 -7.76 0.10
C ILE A 6 12.51 -6.80 0.56
N ILE A 7 13.78 -7.16 0.34
CA ILE A 7 14.91 -6.28 0.65
C ILE A 7 14.82 -5.01 -0.20
N GLY A 8 14.59 -5.13 -1.51
CA GLY A 8 14.44 -3.97 -2.40
C GLY A 8 13.30 -3.04 -1.99
N ILE A 9 12.12 -3.60 -1.69
CA ILE A 9 10.95 -2.86 -1.20
C ILE A 9 11.28 -2.11 0.11
N THR A 10 11.90 -2.81 1.06
CA THR A 10 12.26 -2.21 2.36
C THR A 10 13.27 -1.08 2.19
N LEU A 11 14.27 -1.26 1.31
CA LEU A 11 15.29 -0.26 1.03
C LEU A 11 14.67 1.00 0.39
N LEU A 12 13.75 0.82 -0.57
CA LEU A 12 12.98 1.94 -1.15
C LEU A 12 12.14 2.67 -0.11
N VAL A 13 11.44 1.95 0.75
CA VAL A 13 10.63 2.54 1.83
C VAL A 13 11.51 3.34 2.80
N VAL A 14 12.69 2.82 3.16
CA VAL A 14 13.65 3.54 4.00
C VAL A 14 14.13 4.82 3.31
N VAL A 15 14.43 4.79 2.01
CA VAL A 15 14.84 5.98 1.25
C VAL A 15 13.73 7.04 1.23
N ILE A 16 12.49 6.65 0.95
CA ILE A 16 11.32 7.54 0.98
C ILE A 16 11.17 8.15 2.38
N PHE A 17 11.24 7.31 3.41
CA PHE A 17 11.12 7.74 4.79
C PHE A 17 12.18 8.78 5.16
N LEU A 18 13.46 8.51 4.87
CA LEU A 18 14.56 9.42 5.18
C LEU A 18 14.47 10.74 4.40
N TRP A 19 13.96 10.72 3.19
CA TRP A 19 13.81 11.92 2.37
C TRP A 19 12.67 12.83 2.84
N ASP A 20 11.52 12.25 3.16
CA ASP A 20 10.32 13.00 3.55
C ASP A 20 10.30 13.36 5.04
N TRP A 21 10.95 12.58 5.90
CA TRP A 21 11.03 12.84 7.33
C TRP A 21 11.51 14.24 7.74
N PRO A 22 12.61 14.81 7.20
CA PRO A 22 13.06 16.15 7.58
C PRO A 22 12.11 17.26 7.12
N LYS A 23 11.33 17.04 6.05
CA LYS A 23 10.26 17.97 5.65
C LYS A 23 9.07 17.89 6.61
N LEU A 24 8.74 16.67 7.03
CA LEU A 24 7.61 16.38 7.89
C LEU A 24 7.87 16.70 9.37
N SER A 25 9.14 16.72 9.81
CA SER A 25 9.51 17.09 11.18
C SER A 25 9.19 18.55 11.51
N ARG A 26 8.97 19.39 10.49
CA ARG A 26 8.51 20.78 10.62
C ARG A 26 6.99 20.93 10.68
N GLN A 27 6.25 19.83 10.46
CA GLN A 27 4.79 19.80 10.39
C GLN A 27 4.17 19.30 11.71
N PRO A 28 2.87 19.53 11.95
CA PRO A 28 2.19 19.04 13.15
C PRO A 28 2.24 17.51 13.27
N ALA A 29 2.23 17.03 14.52
CA ALA A 29 2.39 15.60 14.84
C ALA A 29 1.33 14.70 14.18
N THR A 30 0.13 15.21 13.92
CA THR A 30 -0.93 14.51 13.18
C THR A 30 -0.51 14.12 11.77
N LEU A 31 0.18 15.03 11.06
CA LEU A 31 0.69 14.77 9.71
C LEU A 31 1.78 13.69 9.74
N ARG A 32 2.61 13.70 10.77
CA ARG A 32 3.67 12.71 10.99
C ARG A 32 3.10 11.32 11.26
N THR A 33 2.06 11.23 12.09
CA THR A 33 1.36 9.96 12.33
C THR A 33 0.70 9.43 11.07
N ALA A 34 0.06 10.30 10.28
CA ALA A 34 -0.56 9.91 9.02
C ALA A 34 0.47 9.37 8.02
N PHE A 35 1.62 10.03 7.88
CA PHE A 35 2.72 9.55 7.04
C PHE A 35 3.20 8.17 7.48
N ILE A 36 3.54 7.99 8.76
CA ILE A 36 4.00 6.70 9.27
C ILE A 36 2.94 5.60 9.00
N ALA A 37 1.67 5.89 9.27
CA ALA A 37 0.58 4.93 9.06
C ALA A 37 0.47 4.52 7.59
N VAL A 38 0.48 5.48 6.66
CA VAL A 38 0.38 5.23 5.22
C VAL A 38 1.62 4.50 4.70
N THR A 39 2.82 4.90 5.13
CA THR A 39 4.07 4.22 4.74
C THR A 39 4.10 2.78 5.21
N VAL A 40 3.71 2.51 6.47
CA VAL A 40 3.65 1.15 7.01
C VAL A 40 2.59 0.32 6.29
N LEU A 41 1.39 0.87 6.05
CA LEU A 41 0.34 0.20 5.28
C LEU A 41 0.81 -0.16 3.87
N GLY A 42 1.43 0.78 3.16
CA GLY A 42 1.97 0.55 1.83
C GLY A 42 3.08 -0.50 1.81
N TRP A 43 3.97 -0.48 2.80
CA TRP A 43 5.03 -1.49 2.93
C TRP A 43 4.47 -2.89 3.20
N VAL A 44 3.53 -3.02 4.14
CA VAL A 44 2.85 -4.28 4.43
C VAL A 44 2.15 -4.81 3.18
N LEU A 45 1.44 -3.95 2.46
CA LEU A 45 0.74 -4.33 1.23
C LEU A 45 1.72 -4.78 0.13
N ALA A 46 2.85 -4.09 -0.03
CA ALA A 46 3.88 -4.48 -0.98
C ALA A 46 4.51 -5.83 -0.63
N VAL A 47 4.81 -6.09 0.65
CA VAL A 47 5.29 -7.40 1.12
C VAL A 47 4.23 -8.48 0.89
N LEU A 48 2.97 -8.18 1.17
CA LEU A 48 1.87 -9.12 0.98
C LEU A 48 1.74 -9.54 -0.50
N LEU A 49 1.91 -8.61 -1.44
CA LEU A 49 1.88 -8.89 -2.88
C LEU A 49 3.05 -9.78 -3.34
N VAL A 50 4.20 -9.77 -2.66
CA VAL A 50 5.30 -10.71 -2.93
C VAL A 50 4.92 -12.15 -2.57
N PHE A 51 4.09 -12.34 -1.54
CA PHE A 51 3.61 -13.66 -1.14
C PHE A 51 2.35 -14.09 -1.90
N PHE A 52 1.44 -13.15 -2.17
CA PHE A 52 0.14 -13.34 -2.80
C PHE A 52 -0.02 -12.38 -3.99
N PRO A 53 0.64 -12.66 -5.12
CA PRO A 53 0.61 -11.77 -6.30
C PRO A 53 -0.77 -11.69 -6.96
N GLU A 54 -1.65 -12.67 -6.70
CA GLU A 54 -3.00 -12.77 -7.26
C GLU A 54 -4.07 -12.16 -6.33
N LEU A 55 -3.66 -11.35 -5.33
CA LEU A 55 -4.63 -10.66 -4.49
C LEU A 55 -5.59 -9.83 -5.34
N PRO A 56 -6.91 -9.96 -5.11
CA PRO A 56 -7.90 -9.17 -5.83
C PRO A 56 -7.65 -7.69 -5.51
N GLY A 57 -7.27 -6.94 -6.53
CA GLY A 57 -7.17 -5.51 -6.51
C GLY A 57 -8.54 -4.85 -6.34
N PRO A 58 -8.54 -3.54 -6.08
CA PRO A 58 -9.77 -2.77 -5.88
C PRO A 58 -10.71 -2.85 -7.10
N THR A 59 -10.18 -3.04 -8.31
CA THR A 59 -10.98 -3.22 -9.52
C THR A 59 -11.80 -4.52 -9.49
N GLN A 60 -11.25 -5.62 -8.96
CA GLN A 60 -12.03 -6.86 -8.79
C GLN A 60 -13.09 -6.76 -7.68
N LEU A 61 -12.89 -5.87 -6.70
CA LEU A 61 -13.94 -5.54 -5.72
C LEU A 61 -15.11 -4.82 -6.37
N VAL A 62 -14.83 -3.89 -7.30
CA VAL A 62 -15.88 -3.24 -8.11
C VAL A 62 -16.68 -4.28 -8.87
N ASP A 63 -16.01 -5.20 -9.58
CA ASP A 63 -16.73 -6.29 -10.27
C ASP A 63 -17.56 -7.12 -9.30
N THR A 64 -17.05 -7.45 -8.12
CA THR A 64 -17.80 -8.25 -7.12
C THR A 64 -19.06 -7.54 -6.62
N ILE A 65 -19.00 -6.22 -6.42
CA ILE A 65 -20.12 -5.40 -5.93
C ILE A 65 -21.16 -5.15 -7.05
N PHE A 66 -20.70 -4.85 -8.27
CA PHE A 66 -21.57 -4.38 -9.35
C PHE A 66 -22.08 -5.50 -10.29
N LYS A 67 -21.40 -6.64 -10.38
CA LYS A 67 -21.85 -7.81 -11.15
C LYS A 67 -23.24 -8.35 -10.74
N PRO A 68 -23.64 -8.42 -9.46
CA PRO A 68 -25.01 -8.81 -9.11
C PRO A 68 -26.05 -7.77 -9.55
N LEU A 69 -25.72 -6.47 -9.55
CA LEU A 69 -26.63 -5.41 -9.99
C LEU A 69 -26.89 -5.45 -11.51
N GLY A 70 -25.86 -5.73 -12.30
CA GLY A 70 -26.01 -5.94 -13.75
C GLY A 70 -26.94 -7.11 -14.07
N LYS A 71 -26.87 -8.19 -13.28
CA LYS A 71 -27.69 -9.39 -13.46
C LYS A 71 -29.16 -9.23 -13.04
N THR A 72 -29.48 -8.20 -12.25
CA THR A 72 -30.86 -7.85 -11.86
C THR A 72 -31.52 -6.81 -12.76
N LEU A 73 -30.72 -6.14 -13.62
CA LEU A 73 -31.18 -5.09 -14.53
C LEU A 73 -31.29 -5.56 -15.99
N GLU A 74 -30.74 -6.74 -16.32
CA GLU A 74 -31.14 -7.56 -17.48
C GLU A 74 -32.43 -8.34 -17.18
#